data_AF-A0A8J5LXT0-F1
#
_entry.id   AF-A0A8J5LXT0-F1
#
_cell.length_a   1.000
_cell.length_b   1.000
_cell.length_c   1.000
_cell.angle_alpha   90.00
_cell.angle_beta   90.00
_cell.angle_gamma   90.00
#
_symmetry.space_group_name_H-M   'P 1'
#
loop_
_entity.id
_entity.type
_entity.pdbx_description
1 polymer ?
#
loop_
_entity_poly.entity_id
_entity_poly.type
_entity_poly.pdbx_seq_one_letter_code
_entity_poly.pdbx_strand_id
1 'polypeptide(L)'
;MILQFLLSALFLITGISADESPDITVIVRGSDLLAEVDDSFVCATLDWWPPEKCNYNQCPWGQASVLNLSTGLFGFSQGCLSLARWDELNLLFEKGGAIITFGLNALNGRDSLDNGMWVGNWNSTNSREFIEYTISKGYQVDSWEFGNELSGRGVGARVSAEQYAQDVIELKALLKELYRDSHTKPILVAPGGFFDQQWYAQLLQDSGLGVVDALTHHVYNLGGGDDSHIESKILNPWYLSQTATDKFRNLQLTIERHGPWSRAWVGEAGGAYNSGNRQTKTGLMKLSALLWHRLMGKGVLSIDMSGSSYLRAYALCAKRKSGITLLLINLSTSIKFSVTVRNDLNVLLAEGGGIQWGNAFIRTLKRTVSWIGRKASDESVHREEYHLTGADGNCLSQTVLLNGNPLELVDGEIPQLVPVYAPANSPVKVDPLSIAFVVFPNFEAQACSS
;
A
#
# COMPACT_ATOMS: atom_id res chain seq x y z
N MET A 1 13.11 -48.21 -54.03
CA MET A 1 13.41 -46.77 -54.26
C MET A 1 12.17 -45.88 -54.10
N ILE A 2 11.33 -46.12 -53.08
CA ILE A 2 10.21 -45.23 -52.68
C ILE A 2 10.09 -45.11 -51.14
N LEU A 3 10.72 -45.99 -50.35
CA LEU A 3 10.61 -45.99 -48.88
C LEU A 3 11.74 -45.25 -48.13
N GLN A 4 12.69 -44.64 -48.84
CA GLN A 4 13.82 -43.91 -48.25
C GLN A 4 13.68 -42.38 -48.35
N PHE A 5 12.63 -41.88 -49.02
CA PHE A 5 12.35 -40.44 -49.17
C PHE A 5 11.29 -39.91 -48.19
N LEU A 6 10.63 -40.77 -47.41
CA LEU A 6 9.59 -40.36 -46.46
C LEU A 6 10.09 -40.15 -45.01
N LEU A 7 11.33 -40.53 -44.71
CA LEU A 7 11.92 -40.38 -43.36
C LEU A 7 12.80 -39.14 -43.19
N SER A 8 13.13 -38.43 -44.27
CA SER A 8 13.89 -37.17 -44.22
C SER A 8 13.00 -35.91 -44.23
N ALA A 9 11.69 -36.04 -44.41
CA ALA A 9 10.74 -34.92 -44.39
C ALA A 9 10.07 -34.68 -43.01
N LEU A 10 10.33 -35.53 -42.01
CA LEU A 10 9.79 -35.40 -40.65
C LEU A 10 10.75 -34.75 -39.64
N PHE A 11 11.92 -34.27 -40.08
CA PHE A 11 12.96 -33.69 -39.20
C PHE A 11 13.37 -32.26 -39.57
N LEU A 12 12.51 -31.49 -40.24
CA LEU A 12 12.76 -30.07 -40.57
C LEU A 12 11.57 -29.14 -40.25
N ILE A 13 10.86 -29.41 -39.15
CA ILE A 13 10.02 -28.40 -38.47
C ILE A 13 10.36 -28.39 -36.98
N THR A 14 11.62 -28.14 -36.67
CA THR A 14 12.03 -27.57 -35.38
C THR A 14 12.57 -26.18 -35.65
N GLY A 15 11.66 -25.31 -36.10
CA GLY A 15 11.95 -23.93 -36.46
C GLY A 15 10.88 -23.03 -35.88
N ILE A 16 11.22 -22.40 -34.75
CA ILE A 16 10.54 -21.27 -34.11
C ILE A 16 9.19 -21.63 -33.48
N SER A 17 9.22 -22.15 -32.24
CA SER A 17 8.18 -21.76 -31.28
C SER A 17 8.40 -20.27 -31.05
N ALA A 18 7.65 -19.42 -31.74
CA ALA A 18 7.40 -18.11 -31.20
C ALA A 18 6.73 -18.38 -29.84
N ASP A 19 7.38 -17.99 -28.76
CA ASP A 19 6.78 -17.97 -27.42
C ASP A 19 5.58 -17.01 -27.52
N GLU A 20 4.39 -17.54 -27.86
CA GLU A 20 3.15 -16.78 -27.90
C GLU A 20 2.79 -16.39 -26.47
N SER A 21 3.46 -15.35 -25.99
CA SER A 21 3.12 -14.67 -24.74
C SER A 21 1.66 -14.20 -24.85
N PRO A 22 0.76 -14.56 -23.91
CA PRO A 22 -0.63 -14.15 -24.00
C PRO A 22 -0.74 -12.63 -24.09
N ASP A 23 -1.42 -12.15 -25.13
CA ASP A 23 -1.67 -10.73 -25.34
C ASP A 23 -2.84 -10.28 -24.47
N ILE A 24 -2.55 -9.35 -23.57
CA ILE A 24 -3.49 -8.77 -22.61
C ILE A 24 -3.69 -7.31 -22.99
N THR A 25 -4.94 -6.84 -22.99
CA THR A 25 -5.24 -5.41 -23.15
C THR A 25 -5.67 -4.82 -21.81
N VAL A 26 -5.01 -3.74 -21.41
CA VAL A 26 -5.40 -2.89 -20.27
C VAL A 26 -5.94 -1.59 -20.84
N ILE A 27 -7.20 -1.30 -20.57
CA ILE A 27 -7.86 -0.04 -20.91
C ILE A 27 -7.86 0.83 -19.65
N VAL A 28 -7.19 1.97 -19.70
CA VAL A 28 -7.18 2.96 -18.61
C VAL A 28 -8.24 4.00 -18.89
N ARG A 29 -9.12 4.25 -17.91
CA ARG A 29 -10.15 5.29 -18.00
C ARG A 29 -9.58 6.62 -17.50
N GLY A 30 -9.25 7.51 -18.45
CA GLY A 30 -8.52 8.75 -18.16
C GLY A 30 -9.39 9.94 -17.76
N SER A 31 -10.72 9.83 -17.84
CA SER A 31 -11.65 10.94 -17.63
C SER A 31 -11.91 11.27 -16.16
N ASP A 32 -11.98 10.25 -15.29
CA ASP A 32 -12.47 10.40 -13.92
C ASP A 32 -11.54 9.69 -12.92
N LEU A 33 -11.32 10.33 -11.76
CA LEU A 33 -10.66 9.70 -10.62
C LEU A 33 -11.64 8.73 -9.93
N LEU A 34 -11.19 7.49 -9.71
CA LEU A 34 -11.93 6.52 -8.91
C LEU A 34 -11.85 6.84 -7.41
N ALA A 35 -10.67 7.27 -6.98
CA ALA A 35 -10.36 7.68 -5.61
C ALA A 35 -9.09 8.54 -5.60
N GLU A 36 -8.83 9.20 -4.47
CA GLU A 36 -7.56 9.87 -4.21
C GLU A 36 -6.98 9.30 -2.90
N VAL A 37 -5.69 8.97 -2.91
CA VAL A 37 -4.98 8.58 -1.68
C VAL A 37 -4.49 9.81 -0.92
N ASP A 38 -4.50 9.72 0.41
CA ASP A 38 -4.02 10.80 1.30
C ASP A 38 -2.53 11.15 1.04
N ASP A 39 -2.17 12.39 1.35
CA ASP A 39 -0.80 12.92 1.33
C ASP A 39 0.15 12.11 2.22
N SER A 40 -0.38 11.71 3.38
CA SER A 40 0.30 10.92 4.39
C SER A 40 -0.34 9.53 4.43
N PHE A 41 0.50 8.50 4.40
CA PHE A 41 0.10 7.12 4.60
C PHE A 41 1.10 6.43 5.52
N VAL A 42 0.66 5.38 6.21
CA VAL A 42 1.56 4.61 7.08
C VAL A 42 2.58 3.87 6.21
N CYS A 43 3.84 4.32 6.30
CA CYS A 43 4.95 3.73 5.54
C CYS A 43 5.66 2.59 6.29
N ALA A 44 5.65 2.64 7.62
CA ALA A 44 6.18 1.62 8.51
C ALA A 44 5.47 1.71 9.86
N THR A 45 5.25 0.55 10.48
CA THR A 45 4.76 0.43 11.86
C THR A 45 5.88 -0.18 12.70
N LEU A 46 6.13 0.38 13.89
CA LEU A 46 7.17 -0.06 14.80
C LEU A 46 6.55 -0.41 16.16
N ASP A 47 6.53 -1.71 16.47
CA ASP A 47 5.99 -2.16 17.74
C ASP A 47 7.01 -2.11 18.88
N TRP A 48 6.49 -2.15 20.10
CA TRP A 48 7.24 -2.19 21.35
C TRP A 48 7.43 -3.62 21.85
N TRP A 49 8.24 -4.39 21.13
CA TRP A 49 8.59 -5.73 21.59
C TRP A 49 10.01 -5.79 22.16
N PRO A 50 10.24 -6.57 23.22
CA PRO A 50 11.58 -6.77 23.74
C PRO A 50 12.52 -7.41 22.71
N PRO A 51 13.83 -7.09 22.74
CA PRO A 51 14.85 -7.64 21.85
C PRO A 51 14.83 -9.18 21.74
N GLU A 52 14.45 -9.86 22.82
CA GLU A 52 14.41 -11.32 22.94
C GLU A 52 13.08 -11.93 22.54
N LYS A 53 12.11 -11.11 22.09
CA LYS A 53 10.86 -11.67 21.58
C LYS A 53 11.20 -12.56 20.39
N CYS A 54 10.88 -13.83 20.55
CA CYS A 54 10.99 -14.82 19.50
C CYS A 54 9.63 -15.48 19.27
N ASN A 55 9.26 -15.59 18.01
CA ASN A 55 8.14 -16.43 17.58
C ASN A 55 8.72 -17.51 16.66
N TYR A 56 8.28 -18.76 16.81
CA TYR A 56 8.64 -19.84 15.88
C TYR A 56 10.16 -20.04 15.70
N ASN A 57 10.92 -19.91 16.79
CA ASN A 57 12.40 -19.93 16.81
C ASN A 57 13.07 -18.82 15.97
N GLN A 58 12.37 -17.72 15.70
CA GLN A 58 12.87 -16.53 15.03
C GLN A 58 12.80 -15.35 15.98
N CYS A 59 13.91 -14.63 16.14
CA CYS A 59 14.03 -13.48 17.05
C CYS A 59 14.31 -12.20 16.24
N PRO A 60 13.34 -11.69 15.45
CA PRO A 60 13.59 -10.58 14.53
C PRO A 60 13.75 -9.23 15.22
N TRP A 61 13.36 -9.11 16.50
CA TRP A 61 13.30 -7.85 17.23
C TRP A 61 14.66 -7.32 17.67
N GLY A 62 15.66 -8.20 17.92
CA GLY A 62 17.09 -7.90 18.05
C GLY A 62 17.44 -6.45 18.42
N GLN A 63 17.68 -5.58 17.43
CA GLN A 63 17.88 -4.12 17.61
C GLN A 63 16.81 -3.27 16.90
N ALA A 64 15.73 -3.91 16.43
CA ALA A 64 14.65 -3.31 15.66
C ALA A 64 13.51 -2.74 16.53
N SER A 65 13.51 -2.98 17.84
CA SER A 65 12.53 -2.42 18.76
C SER A 65 12.78 -0.95 19.03
N VAL A 66 11.69 -0.19 19.24
CA VAL A 66 11.73 1.17 19.80
C VAL A 66 12.47 1.19 21.15
N LEU A 67 12.51 0.07 21.88
CA LEU A 67 13.18 -0.07 23.17
C LEU A 67 14.72 -0.14 23.09
N ASN A 68 15.32 -0.39 21.92
CA ASN A 68 16.72 -0.82 21.81
C ASN A 68 17.76 0.31 21.63
N LEU A 69 17.59 1.50 22.22
CA LEU A 69 18.72 2.45 22.41
C LEU A 69 19.21 2.60 23.85
N SER A 70 18.65 1.88 24.83
CA SER A 70 19.42 1.47 26.01
C SER A 70 18.73 0.32 26.76
N THR A 71 19.44 -0.81 26.82
CA THR A 71 19.29 -2.02 27.67
C THR A 71 17.95 -2.29 28.39
N GLY A 72 17.33 -3.43 28.08
CA GLY A 72 16.38 -4.07 28.99
C GLY A 72 15.60 -5.26 28.40
N LEU A 73 15.91 -6.47 28.89
CA LEU A 73 15.37 -7.78 28.50
C LEU A 73 13.93 -8.04 29.01
N PHE A 74 13.19 -8.88 28.27
CA PHE A 74 12.00 -9.71 28.64
C PHE A 74 10.57 -9.23 28.27
N GLY A 75 9.81 -10.21 27.74
CA GLY A 75 8.45 -10.17 27.15
C GLY A 75 7.40 -9.34 27.89
N PHE A 76 6.43 -8.76 27.15
CA PHE A 76 5.35 -7.86 27.62
C PHE A 76 5.53 -7.38 29.06
N SER A 77 6.59 -6.62 29.28
CA SER A 77 6.88 -6.02 30.57
C SER A 77 6.24 -4.63 30.60
N GLN A 78 6.17 -4.03 31.79
CA GLN A 78 5.90 -2.61 31.99
C GLN A 78 7.04 -1.77 31.36
N GLY A 79 7.25 -1.89 30.05
CA GLY A 79 8.22 -1.09 29.32
C GLY A 79 7.77 0.35 29.32
N CYS A 80 8.57 1.23 29.90
CA CYS A 80 8.33 2.67 29.87
C CYS A 80 9.16 3.29 28.75
N LEU A 81 8.51 4.03 27.85
CA LEU A 81 9.22 4.96 26.97
C LEU A 81 9.66 6.17 27.80
N SER A 82 10.96 6.29 28.07
CA SER A 82 11.47 7.46 28.78
C SER A 82 11.42 8.71 27.88
N LEU A 83 11.32 9.90 28.47
CA LEU A 83 11.34 11.15 27.73
C LEU A 83 12.67 11.36 26.97
N ALA A 84 13.79 10.91 27.55
CA ALA A 84 15.09 10.92 26.86
C ALA A 84 15.08 10.03 25.61
N ARG A 85 14.44 8.86 25.69
CA ARG A 85 14.27 7.98 24.54
C ARG A 85 13.36 8.60 23.48
N TRP A 86 12.30 9.29 23.91
CA TRP A 86 11.43 10.05 23.01
C TRP A 86 12.19 11.18 22.30
N ASP A 87 13.10 11.87 22.98
CA ASP A 87 13.97 12.87 22.36
C ASP A 87 14.86 12.26 21.26
N GLU A 88 15.48 11.11 21.52
CA GLU A 88 16.31 10.39 20.53
C GLU A 88 15.51 9.93 19.31
N LEU A 89 14.29 9.45 19.52
CA LEU A 89 13.39 9.05 18.44
C LEU A 89 13.01 10.24 17.58
N ASN A 90 12.68 11.38 18.18
CA ASN A 90 12.38 12.59 17.42
C ASN A 90 13.58 13.10 16.62
N LEU A 91 14.80 13.00 17.15
CA LEU A 91 16.00 13.30 16.38
C LEU A 91 16.16 12.39 15.15
N LEU A 92 15.83 11.09 15.29
CA LEU A 92 15.82 10.16 14.18
C LEU A 92 14.74 10.52 13.15
N PHE A 93 13.53 10.85 13.61
CA PHE A 93 12.41 11.23 12.74
C PHE A 93 12.69 12.50 11.96
N GLU A 94 13.25 13.52 12.61
CA GLU A 94 13.65 14.78 11.98
C GLU A 94 14.73 14.53 10.93
N LYS A 95 15.78 13.76 11.26
CA LYS A 95 16.84 13.40 10.29
C LYS A 95 16.32 12.58 9.12
N GLY A 96 15.34 11.71 9.36
CA GLY A 96 14.72 10.86 8.35
C GLY A 96 13.62 11.54 7.54
N GLY A 97 13.17 12.73 7.93
CA GLY A 97 12.00 13.39 7.35
C GLY A 97 10.70 12.62 7.57
N ALA A 98 10.62 11.81 8.62
CA ALA A 98 9.46 10.97 8.92
C ALA A 98 8.34 11.79 9.56
N ILE A 99 7.11 11.54 9.12
CA ILE A 99 5.87 12.06 9.72
C ILE A 99 5.33 11.01 10.68
N ILE A 100 4.96 11.40 11.90
CA ILE A 100 4.75 10.46 13.00
C ILE A 100 3.28 10.36 13.40
N THR A 101 2.79 9.12 13.41
CA THR A 101 1.64 8.67 14.20
C THR A 101 2.16 7.97 15.45
N PHE A 102 1.60 8.28 16.62
CA PHE A 102 2.00 7.63 17.87
C PHE A 102 0.82 7.02 18.61
N GLY A 103 0.90 5.72 18.92
CA GLY A 103 -0.11 4.97 19.68
C GLY A 103 0.00 5.19 21.19
N LEU A 104 -1.07 5.70 21.79
CA LEU A 104 -1.21 5.92 23.23
C LEU A 104 -1.73 4.66 23.94
N ASN A 105 -1.35 4.48 25.21
CA ASN A 105 -1.82 3.35 26.00
C ASN A 105 -3.28 3.53 26.45
N ALA A 106 -4.19 2.83 25.77
CA ALA A 106 -5.63 2.84 26.06
C ALA A 106 -6.05 1.99 27.27
N LEU A 107 -5.15 1.20 27.87
CA LEU A 107 -5.44 0.33 29.04
C LEU A 107 -5.04 0.97 30.37
N ASN A 108 -4.36 2.12 30.37
CA ASN A 108 -3.91 2.77 31.59
C ASN A 108 -5.08 3.09 32.53
N GLY A 109 -4.96 2.70 33.81
CA GLY A 109 -5.97 2.97 34.86
C GLY A 109 -7.17 2.03 34.89
N ARG A 110 -7.24 1.04 33.99
CA ARG A 110 -8.34 0.07 33.92
C ARG A 110 -8.08 -1.18 34.74
N ASP A 111 -9.17 -1.87 35.05
CA ASP A 111 -9.13 -3.20 35.67
C ASP A 111 -9.29 -4.29 34.61
N SER A 112 -8.41 -5.29 34.67
CA SER A 112 -8.55 -6.50 33.85
C SER A 112 -9.53 -7.47 34.52
N LEU A 113 -10.46 -7.99 33.72
CA LEU A 113 -11.32 -9.11 34.08
C LEU A 113 -10.81 -10.40 33.43
N ASP A 114 -11.44 -11.52 33.79
CA ASP A 114 -11.20 -12.81 33.13
C ASP A 114 -11.53 -12.70 31.62
N ASN A 115 -10.82 -13.49 30.81
CA ASN A 115 -10.95 -13.54 29.34
C ASN A 115 -10.46 -12.28 28.59
N GLY A 116 -9.53 -11.52 29.18
CA GLY A 116 -8.87 -10.38 28.53
C GLY A 116 -9.74 -9.14 28.34
N MET A 117 -10.91 -9.08 28.99
CA MET A 117 -11.75 -7.88 28.97
C MET A 117 -11.21 -6.84 29.95
N TRP A 118 -11.09 -5.59 29.51
CA TRP A 118 -10.71 -4.47 30.37
C TRP A 118 -11.88 -3.53 30.56
N VAL A 119 -12.12 -3.14 31.81
CA VAL A 119 -13.25 -2.29 32.23
C VAL A 119 -12.79 -1.12 33.08
N GLY A 120 -13.70 -0.17 33.29
CA GLY A 120 -13.38 1.07 33.96
C GLY A 120 -12.88 2.14 33.01
N ASN A 121 -12.84 3.37 33.51
CA ASN A 121 -12.47 4.55 32.74
C ASN A 121 -10.97 4.54 32.43
N TRP A 122 -10.61 5.02 31.25
CA TRP A 122 -9.23 5.30 30.92
C TRP A 122 -8.68 6.43 31.80
N ASN A 123 -7.48 6.25 32.34
CA ASN A 123 -6.77 7.33 33.04
C ASN A 123 -5.84 8.06 32.07
N SER A 124 -6.27 9.26 31.65
CA SER A 124 -5.57 10.09 30.67
C SER A 124 -4.33 10.82 31.18
N THR A 125 -4.02 10.77 32.49
CA THR A 125 -2.92 11.55 33.11
C THR A 125 -1.57 11.31 32.41
N ASN A 126 -1.20 10.06 32.18
CA ASN A 126 0.07 9.72 31.52
C ASN A 126 0.13 10.23 30.07
N SER A 127 -0.97 10.14 29.33
CA SER A 127 -1.02 10.64 27.95
C SER A 127 -0.99 12.16 27.90
N ARG A 128 -1.67 12.86 28.83
CA ARG A 128 -1.58 14.31 28.97
C ARG A 128 -0.14 14.76 29.17
N GLU A 129 0.54 14.22 30.18
CA GLU A 129 1.93 14.58 30.49
C GLU A 129 2.87 14.32 29.31
N PHE A 130 2.68 13.20 28.60
CA PHE A 130 3.48 12.86 27.43
C PHE A 130 3.25 13.82 26.25
N ILE A 131 1.99 14.18 25.98
CA ILE A 131 1.63 15.12 24.92
C ILE A 131 2.12 16.53 25.27
N GLU A 132 1.95 16.99 26.51
CA GLU A 132 2.47 18.27 26.99
C GLU A 132 3.98 18.36 26.83
N TYR A 133 4.71 17.31 27.21
CA TYR A 133 6.15 17.24 26.99
C TYR A 133 6.49 17.35 25.49
N THR A 134 5.81 16.57 24.65
CA THR A 134 6.01 16.57 23.19
C THR A 134 5.81 17.96 22.59
N ILE A 135 4.74 18.66 22.99
CA ILE A 135 4.47 20.05 22.59
C ILE A 135 5.57 20.99 23.08
N SER A 136 5.99 20.87 24.34
CA SER A 136 7.01 21.75 24.93
C SER A 136 8.37 21.67 24.22
N LYS A 137 8.66 20.52 23.59
CA LYS A 137 9.87 20.27 22.81
C LYS A 137 9.75 20.72 21.35
N GLY A 138 8.55 21.11 20.91
CA GLY A 138 8.27 21.46 19.51
C GLY A 138 8.26 20.26 18.57
N TYR A 139 8.14 19.05 19.11
CA TYR A 139 8.15 17.82 18.31
C TYR A 139 6.89 17.70 17.47
N GLN A 140 7.09 17.26 16.23
CA GLN A 140 6.03 17.16 15.23
C GLN A 140 5.39 15.78 15.32
N VAL A 141 4.11 15.74 15.68
CA VAL A 141 3.27 14.55 15.62
C VAL A 141 2.08 14.89 14.75
N ASP A 142 1.85 14.11 13.69
CA ASP A 142 0.75 14.32 12.75
C ASP A 142 -0.56 13.73 13.28
N SER A 143 -0.45 12.62 14.01
CA SER A 143 -1.60 11.93 14.57
C SER A 143 -1.30 11.16 15.85
N TRP A 144 -2.33 11.05 16.69
CA TRP A 144 -2.32 10.20 17.88
C TRP A 144 -3.27 9.05 17.65
N GLU A 145 -2.78 7.83 17.81
CA GLU A 145 -3.60 6.61 17.77
C GLU A 145 -3.95 6.15 19.18
N PHE A 146 -5.13 5.57 19.39
CA PHE A 146 -5.58 5.16 20.73
C PHE A 146 -5.57 3.63 20.91
N GLY A 147 -4.57 3.10 21.62
CA GLY A 147 -4.47 1.66 21.86
C GLY A 147 -4.10 0.85 20.62
N ASN A 148 -4.03 -0.48 20.79
CA ASN A 148 -3.63 -1.42 19.76
C ASN A 148 -4.36 -2.75 19.97
N GLU A 149 -5.05 -3.23 18.93
CA GLU A 149 -5.74 -4.51 18.83
C GLU A 149 -6.76 -4.77 19.96
N LEU A 150 -7.45 -3.73 20.42
CA LEU A 150 -8.47 -3.81 21.48
C LEU A 150 -9.89 -4.03 20.95
N SER A 151 -10.10 -3.90 19.63
CA SER A 151 -11.41 -3.95 19.00
C SER A 151 -11.95 -5.38 18.86
N GLY A 152 -13.28 -5.53 18.95
CA GLY A 152 -13.97 -6.80 18.75
C GLY A 152 -13.53 -7.89 19.75
N ARG A 153 -12.89 -8.95 19.25
CA ARG A 153 -12.35 -10.04 20.09
C ARG A 153 -11.04 -9.67 20.79
N GLY A 154 -10.35 -8.66 20.28
CA GLY A 154 -9.03 -8.23 20.75
C GLY A 154 -7.92 -9.27 20.59
N VAL A 155 -6.68 -8.84 20.86
CA VAL A 155 -5.50 -9.70 20.93
C VAL A 155 -4.87 -9.57 22.31
N GLY A 156 -5.14 -10.54 23.18
CA GLY A 156 -4.71 -10.52 24.59
C GLY A 156 -5.51 -9.56 25.48
N ALA A 157 -6.02 -8.46 24.93
CA ALA A 157 -6.88 -7.49 25.62
C ALA A 157 -8.01 -7.00 24.70
N ARG A 158 -9.17 -6.67 25.27
CA ARG A 158 -10.29 -6.04 24.55
C ARG A 158 -11.06 -5.05 25.41
N VAL A 159 -11.59 -4.02 24.76
CA VAL A 159 -12.47 -3.01 25.37
C VAL A 159 -13.77 -2.96 24.57
N SER A 160 -14.91 -2.77 25.26
CA SER A 160 -16.20 -2.65 24.56
C SER A 160 -16.21 -1.39 23.69
N ALA A 161 -16.96 -1.41 22.59
CA ALA A 161 -17.02 -0.27 21.67
C ALA A 161 -17.59 0.97 22.37
N GLU A 162 -18.57 0.78 23.26
CA GLU A 162 -19.23 1.85 24.01
C GLU A 162 -18.24 2.55 24.95
N GLN A 163 -17.46 1.77 25.72
CA GLN A 163 -16.45 2.35 26.61
C GLN A 163 -15.35 3.02 25.79
N TYR A 164 -14.83 2.33 24.77
CA TYR A 164 -13.78 2.85 23.92
C TYR A 164 -14.19 4.17 23.24
N ALA A 165 -15.47 4.30 22.83
CA ALA A 165 -16.03 5.53 22.29
C ALA A 165 -15.98 6.70 23.29
N GLN A 166 -16.30 6.47 24.57
CA GLN A 166 -16.15 7.49 25.61
C GLN A 166 -14.70 7.93 25.78
N ASP A 167 -13.77 6.98 25.71
CA ASP A 167 -12.35 7.27 25.90
C ASP A 167 -11.76 8.08 24.73
N VAL A 168 -12.18 7.82 23.48
CA VAL A 168 -11.75 8.65 22.33
C VAL A 168 -12.40 10.03 22.32
N ILE A 169 -13.61 10.20 22.89
CA ILE A 169 -14.19 11.52 23.13
C ILE A 169 -13.32 12.31 24.12
N GLU A 170 -12.92 11.68 25.23
CA GLU A 170 -12.03 12.28 26.22
C GLU A 170 -10.68 12.67 25.58
N LEU A 171 -10.06 11.75 24.84
CA LEU A 171 -8.79 12.02 24.15
C LEU A 171 -8.93 13.16 23.12
N LYS A 172 -10.01 13.21 22.34
CA LYS A 172 -10.23 14.31 21.39
C LYS A 172 -10.37 15.66 22.10
N ALA A 173 -11.05 15.69 23.24
CA ALA A 173 -11.16 16.90 24.06
C ALA A 173 -9.79 17.33 24.62
N LEU A 174 -9.01 16.38 25.12
CA LEU A 174 -7.64 16.59 25.59
C LEU A 174 -6.74 17.16 24.48
N LEU A 175 -6.77 16.58 23.28
CA LEU A 175 -5.99 17.07 22.14
C LEU A 175 -6.38 18.50 21.74
N LYS A 176 -7.68 18.81 21.71
CA LYS A 176 -8.16 20.19 21.44
C LYS A 176 -7.70 21.19 22.50
N GLU A 177 -7.64 20.77 23.75
CA GLU A 177 -7.14 21.60 24.86
C GLU A 177 -5.64 21.85 24.74
N LEU A 178 -4.84 20.78 24.69
CA LEU A 178 -3.37 20.86 24.73
C LEU A 178 -2.80 21.54 23.49
N TYR A 179 -3.36 21.27 22.31
CA TYR A 179 -2.91 21.89 21.08
C TYR A 179 -3.56 23.24 20.80
N ARG A 180 -4.38 23.84 21.68
CA ARG A 180 -5.15 25.07 21.39
C ARG A 180 -4.32 26.18 20.74
N ASP A 181 -3.14 26.45 21.29
CA ASP A 181 -2.25 27.52 20.84
C ASP A 181 -1.12 27.02 19.91
N SER A 182 -1.07 25.71 19.63
CA SER A 182 -0.12 25.13 18.69
C SER A 182 -0.49 25.47 17.24
N HIS A 183 0.53 25.66 16.40
CA HIS A 183 0.39 25.77 14.95
C HIS A 183 -0.04 24.46 14.30
N THR A 184 0.29 23.32 14.91
CA THR A 184 -0.12 21.99 14.46
C THR A 184 -1.34 21.51 15.24
N LYS A 185 -2.22 20.78 14.55
CA LYS A 185 -3.42 20.16 15.12
C LYS A 185 -3.44 18.68 14.71
N PRO A 186 -2.82 17.79 15.49
CA PRO A 186 -2.76 16.38 15.14
C PRO A 186 -4.17 15.77 15.08
N ILE A 187 -4.37 14.83 14.18
CA ILE A 187 -5.64 14.10 14.06
C ILE A 187 -5.68 12.91 15.05
N LEU A 188 -6.89 12.47 15.40
CA LEU A 188 -7.13 11.30 16.22
C LEU A 188 -7.46 10.10 15.33
N VAL A 189 -6.68 9.03 15.52
CA VAL A 189 -6.73 7.80 14.75
C VAL A 189 -7.12 6.63 15.68
N ALA A 190 -7.98 5.73 15.22
CA ALA A 190 -8.46 4.61 16.02
C ALA A 190 -9.16 3.56 15.14
N PRO A 191 -9.36 2.30 15.58
CA PRO A 191 -8.91 1.75 16.86
C PRO A 191 -7.58 1.00 16.84
N GLY A 192 -6.86 1.00 15.71
CA GLY A 192 -5.60 0.26 15.59
C GLY A 192 -5.80 -1.24 15.82
N GLY A 193 -6.83 -1.85 15.23
CA GLY A 193 -7.14 -3.26 15.48
C GLY A 193 -7.68 -4.02 14.27
N PHE A 194 -8.08 -5.27 14.45
CA PHE A 194 -8.73 -6.01 13.35
C PHE A 194 -10.16 -5.52 13.12
N PHE A 195 -10.53 -5.39 11.85
CA PHE A 195 -11.86 -4.93 11.46
C PHE A 195 -12.96 -5.88 11.97
N ASP A 196 -13.83 -5.35 12.82
CA ASP A 196 -15.08 -5.97 13.26
C ASP A 196 -16.21 -5.00 12.95
N GLN A 197 -17.10 -5.37 12.04
CA GLN A 197 -18.05 -4.42 11.45
C GLN A 197 -18.99 -3.81 12.50
N GLN A 198 -19.46 -4.59 13.46
CA GLN A 198 -20.38 -4.12 14.50
C GLN A 198 -19.66 -3.21 15.48
N TRP A 199 -18.49 -3.63 15.96
CA TRP A 199 -17.68 -2.84 16.88
C TRP A 199 -17.26 -1.50 16.27
N TYR A 200 -16.84 -1.48 15.01
CA TYR A 200 -16.43 -0.26 14.30
C TYR A 200 -17.62 0.68 14.03
N ALA A 201 -18.78 0.13 13.66
CA ALA A 201 -19.99 0.92 13.49
C ALA A 201 -20.42 1.56 14.82
N GLN A 202 -20.39 0.81 15.92
CA GLN A 202 -20.73 1.30 17.25
C GLN A 202 -19.76 2.40 17.70
N LEU A 203 -18.45 2.22 17.49
CA LEU A 203 -17.45 3.26 17.77
C LEU A 203 -17.79 4.58 17.10
N LEU A 204 -18.07 4.57 15.79
CA LEU A 204 -18.40 5.79 15.04
C LEU A 204 -19.71 6.44 15.51
N GLN A 205 -20.72 5.62 15.80
CA GLN A 205 -22.03 6.09 16.27
C GLN A 205 -21.94 6.75 17.65
N ASP A 206 -21.25 6.09 18.60
CA ASP A 206 -21.18 6.54 19.99
C ASP A 206 -20.18 7.67 20.19
N SER A 207 -19.06 7.67 19.45
CA SER A 207 -18.07 8.75 19.55
C SER A 207 -18.57 10.04 18.88
N GLY A 208 -19.33 9.91 17.79
CA GLY A 208 -19.97 11.04 17.11
C GLY A 208 -19.05 11.82 16.17
N LEU A 209 -19.65 12.84 15.56
CA LEU A 209 -19.07 13.60 14.44
C LEU A 209 -17.71 14.22 14.76
N GLY A 210 -16.71 13.90 13.94
CA GLY A 210 -15.39 14.53 13.99
C GLY A 210 -14.55 14.17 15.21
N VAL A 211 -14.89 13.09 15.93
CA VAL A 211 -14.05 12.55 17.02
C VAL A 211 -12.91 11.72 16.44
N VAL A 212 -13.24 10.65 15.71
CA VAL A 212 -12.27 9.79 15.01
C VAL A 212 -12.08 10.27 13.57
N ASP A 213 -10.91 10.85 13.26
CA ASP A 213 -10.61 11.45 11.95
C ASP A 213 -10.16 10.40 10.92
N ALA A 214 -9.50 9.34 11.36
CA ALA A 214 -9.18 8.18 10.54
C ALA A 214 -9.46 6.87 11.28
N LEU A 215 -10.17 5.98 10.60
CA LEU A 215 -10.55 4.66 11.07
C LEU A 215 -9.51 3.64 10.62
N THR A 216 -8.59 3.29 11.52
CA THR A 216 -7.51 2.34 11.26
C THR A 216 -7.93 0.89 11.42
N HIS A 217 -7.37 0.01 10.60
CA HIS A 217 -7.49 -1.42 10.80
C HIS A 217 -6.19 -2.14 10.42
N HIS A 218 -6.02 -3.35 10.96
CA HIS A 218 -4.83 -4.19 10.76
C HIS A 218 -5.04 -5.21 9.65
N VAL A 219 -4.00 -5.45 8.83
CA VAL A 219 -4.06 -6.34 7.68
C VAL A 219 -2.91 -7.35 7.68
N TYR A 220 -3.26 -8.62 7.85
CA TYR A 220 -2.35 -9.76 7.75
C TYR A 220 -2.95 -10.85 6.86
N ASN A 221 -2.62 -10.83 5.58
CA ASN A 221 -3.35 -11.60 4.57
C ASN A 221 -2.89 -13.06 4.44
N LEU A 222 -1.68 -13.40 4.87
CA LEU A 222 -1.08 -14.72 4.66
C LEU A 222 -1.27 -15.68 5.86
N GLY A 223 -1.71 -15.18 7.01
CA GLY A 223 -1.85 -15.95 8.24
C GLY A 223 -0.63 -15.84 9.17
N GLY A 224 -0.34 -16.91 9.92
CA GLY A 224 0.75 -16.94 10.89
C GLY A 224 2.13 -17.08 10.26
N GLY A 225 3.15 -16.51 10.90
CA GLY A 225 4.54 -16.58 10.43
C GLY A 225 5.13 -18.00 10.35
N ASP A 226 4.50 -18.99 10.99
CA ASP A 226 4.87 -20.41 10.96
C ASP A 226 4.23 -21.22 9.83
N ASP A 227 3.38 -20.61 9.00
CA ASP A 227 2.70 -21.32 7.93
C ASP A 227 3.70 -21.83 6.87
N SER A 228 3.76 -23.16 6.70
CA SER A 228 4.62 -23.83 5.72
C SER A 228 4.13 -23.69 4.28
N HIS A 229 2.92 -23.20 4.05
CA HIS A 229 2.32 -22.98 2.72
C HIS A 229 2.31 -21.51 2.32
N ILE A 230 3.10 -20.65 2.98
CA ILE A 230 3.04 -19.21 2.74
C ILE A 230 3.41 -18.82 1.30
N GLU A 231 4.35 -19.54 0.68
CA GLU A 231 4.76 -19.31 -0.70
C GLU A 231 3.61 -19.54 -1.69
N SER A 232 2.87 -20.65 -1.52
CA SER A 232 1.73 -20.95 -2.39
C SER A 232 0.59 -19.93 -2.20
N LYS A 233 0.44 -19.38 -0.99
CA LYS A 233 -0.52 -18.29 -0.71
C LYS A 233 -0.14 -16.98 -1.38
N ILE A 234 1.14 -16.59 -1.37
CA ILE A 234 1.63 -15.36 -2.01
C ILE A 234 1.39 -15.40 -3.52
N LEU A 235 1.56 -16.56 -4.15
CA LEU A 235 1.42 -16.71 -5.60
C LEU A 235 -0.01 -17.06 -6.04
N ASN A 236 -0.95 -17.26 -5.11
CA ASN A 236 -2.33 -17.62 -5.42
C ASN A 236 -3.20 -16.36 -5.62
N PRO A 237 -3.60 -16.04 -6.86
CA PRO A 237 -4.36 -14.82 -7.12
C PRO A 237 -5.75 -14.83 -6.47
N TRP A 238 -6.35 -15.99 -6.26
CA TRP A 238 -7.65 -16.08 -5.59
C TRP A 238 -7.52 -15.82 -4.10
N TYR A 239 -6.48 -16.36 -3.48
CA TYR A 239 -6.21 -16.13 -2.06
C TYR A 239 -5.97 -14.64 -1.77
N LEU A 240 -5.13 -13.97 -2.56
CA LEU A 240 -4.86 -12.54 -2.41
C LEU A 240 -6.10 -11.66 -2.60
N SER A 241 -7.09 -12.10 -3.37
CA SER A 241 -8.34 -11.35 -3.58
C SER A 241 -9.35 -11.50 -2.44
N GLN A 242 -9.24 -12.53 -1.59
CA GLN A 242 -10.23 -12.79 -0.53
C GLN A 242 -10.34 -11.63 0.47
N THR A 243 -9.22 -11.04 0.89
CA THR A 243 -9.22 -9.91 1.83
C THR A 243 -9.98 -8.70 1.27
N ALA A 244 -9.84 -8.43 -0.02
CA ALA A 244 -10.44 -7.26 -0.65
C ALA A 244 -11.97 -7.38 -0.78
N THR A 245 -12.49 -8.58 -1.00
CA THR A 245 -13.92 -8.78 -1.31
C THR A 245 -14.83 -8.38 -0.16
N ASP A 246 -14.49 -8.75 1.08
CA ASP A 246 -15.38 -8.53 2.22
C ASP A 246 -14.88 -7.45 3.18
N LYS A 247 -13.58 -7.40 3.50
CA LYS A 247 -13.11 -6.50 4.58
C LYS A 247 -13.10 -5.04 4.14
N PHE A 248 -12.43 -4.72 3.03
CA PHE A 248 -12.32 -3.33 2.57
C PHE A 248 -13.67 -2.76 2.13
N ARG A 249 -14.50 -3.57 1.45
CA ARG A 249 -15.85 -3.18 1.08
C ARG A 249 -16.73 -2.89 2.30
N ASN A 250 -16.72 -3.78 3.31
CA ASN A 250 -17.53 -3.56 4.51
C ASN A 250 -17.02 -2.39 5.36
N LEU A 251 -15.70 -2.18 5.43
CA LEU A 251 -15.12 -1.00 6.07
C LEU A 251 -15.58 0.29 5.38
N GLN A 252 -15.49 0.34 4.05
CA GLN A 252 -15.97 1.47 3.26
C GLN A 252 -17.46 1.74 3.54
N LEU A 253 -18.31 0.71 3.47
CA LEU A 253 -19.74 0.84 3.75
C LEU A 253 -20.02 1.29 5.19
N THR A 254 -19.23 0.83 6.16
CA THR A 254 -19.34 1.26 7.56
C THR A 254 -19.02 2.74 7.70
N ILE A 255 -17.95 3.23 7.07
CA ILE A 255 -17.57 4.64 7.07
C ILE A 255 -18.66 5.48 6.38
N GLU A 256 -19.09 5.11 5.18
CA GLU A 256 -20.13 5.82 4.43
C GLU A 256 -21.43 5.99 5.23
N ARG A 257 -21.81 4.98 6.02
CA ARG A 257 -23.07 4.99 6.79
C ARG A 257 -22.97 5.63 8.16
N HIS A 258 -21.86 5.41 8.86
CA HIS A 258 -21.76 5.71 10.29
C HIS A 258 -20.73 6.80 10.62
N GLY A 259 -19.81 7.10 9.70
CA GLY A 259 -18.75 8.07 9.93
C GLY A 259 -18.21 8.69 8.64
N PRO A 260 -19.03 9.33 7.78
CA PRO A 260 -18.58 9.88 6.50
C PRO A 260 -17.54 11.02 6.63
N TRP A 261 -17.28 11.49 7.85
CA TRP A 261 -16.21 12.43 8.17
C TRP A 261 -14.84 11.75 8.37
N SER A 262 -14.82 10.43 8.55
CA SER A 262 -13.63 9.64 8.84
C SER A 262 -13.05 9.03 7.56
N ARG A 263 -11.73 8.86 7.52
CA ARG A 263 -11.02 8.22 6.40
C ARG A 263 -10.62 6.79 6.74
N ALA A 264 -10.59 5.91 5.74
CA ALA A 264 -10.16 4.52 5.93
C ALA A 264 -8.63 4.42 5.88
N TRP A 265 -8.00 4.02 6.98
CA TRP A 265 -6.55 3.82 7.04
C TRP A 265 -6.23 2.35 7.33
N VAL A 266 -5.12 1.87 6.74
CA VAL A 266 -4.45 0.64 7.19
C VAL A 266 -3.36 1.09 8.16
N GLY A 267 -3.61 0.93 9.47
CA GLY A 267 -2.71 1.42 10.53
C GLY A 267 -1.51 0.51 10.79
N GLU A 268 -1.69 -0.79 10.52
CA GLU A 268 -0.65 -1.80 10.61
C GLU A 268 -0.89 -2.86 9.54
N ALA A 269 0.15 -3.25 8.82
CA ALA A 269 0.05 -4.31 7.83
C ALA A 269 1.32 -5.13 7.70
N GLY A 270 1.12 -6.40 7.38
CA GLY A 270 2.19 -7.32 7.01
C GLY A 270 1.68 -8.47 6.15
N GLY A 271 2.61 -9.24 5.60
CA GLY A 271 2.26 -10.50 4.94
C GLY A 271 1.64 -11.47 5.95
N ALA A 272 2.41 -11.83 6.99
CA ALA A 272 2.00 -12.75 8.05
C ALA A 272 2.19 -12.11 9.44
N TYR A 273 1.29 -12.43 10.37
CA TYR A 273 1.36 -11.96 11.75
C TYR A 273 2.43 -12.72 12.55
N ASN A 274 2.63 -12.36 13.82
CA ASN A 274 3.67 -12.92 14.69
C ASN A 274 5.10 -12.71 14.14
N SER A 275 5.37 -11.50 13.64
CA SER A 275 6.66 -11.06 13.11
C SER A 275 7.04 -11.63 11.73
N GLY A 276 6.04 -12.14 11.00
CA GLY A 276 6.17 -12.62 9.64
C GLY A 276 6.87 -13.96 9.52
N ASN A 277 7.05 -14.39 8.27
CA ASN A 277 7.79 -15.61 7.93
C ASN A 277 9.13 -15.24 7.28
N ARG A 278 10.22 -15.91 7.67
CA ARG A 278 11.56 -15.68 7.12
C ARG A 278 11.62 -15.74 5.58
N GLN A 279 10.84 -16.62 4.96
CA GLN A 279 10.77 -16.81 3.51
C GLN A 279 10.06 -15.65 2.79
N THR A 280 9.22 -14.89 3.49
CA THR A 280 8.45 -13.76 2.91
C THR A 280 9.19 -12.42 2.94
N LYS A 281 10.35 -12.34 3.59
CA LYS A 281 11.19 -11.15 3.54
C LYS A 281 11.86 -11.15 2.18
N THR A 282 11.38 -10.39 1.20
CA THR A 282 12.00 -10.38 -0.14
C THR A 282 12.57 -9.01 -0.45
N GLY A 283 13.63 -8.95 -1.24
CA GLY A 283 14.13 -7.66 -1.73
C GLY A 283 13.10 -6.98 -2.62
N LEU A 284 12.28 -7.76 -3.33
CA LEU A 284 11.27 -7.27 -4.27
C LEU A 284 10.29 -6.33 -3.59
N MET A 285 9.83 -6.66 -2.37
CA MET A 285 8.91 -5.81 -1.61
C MET A 285 9.54 -4.45 -1.27
N LYS A 286 10.80 -4.43 -0.83
CA LYS A 286 11.50 -3.20 -0.42
C LYS A 286 11.65 -2.24 -1.60
N LEU A 287 12.11 -2.74 -2.75
CA LEU A 287 12.29 -1.91 -3.94
C LEU A 287 10.97 -1.51 -4.58
N SER A 288 9.95 -2.36 -4.50
CA SER A 288 8.59 -2.01 -4.95
C SER A 288 8.03 -0.83 -4.15
N ALA A 289 8.24 -0.79 -2.83
CA ALA A 289 7.81 0.34 -2.01
C ALA A 289 8.55 1.64 -2.39
N LEU A 290 9.84 1.56 -2.67
CA LEU A 290 10.64 2.71 -3.11
C LEU A 290 10.19 3.23 -4.49
N LEU A 291 9.96 2.35 -5.46
CA LEU A 291 9.46 2.72 -6.79
C LEU A 291 8.04 3.25 -6.72
N TRP A 292 7.16 2.63 -5.93
CA TRP A 292 5.82 3.14 -5.64
C TRP A 292 5.90 4.58 -5.15
N HIS A 293 6.70 4.83 -4.11
CA HIS A 293 6.87 6.19 -3.58
C HIS A 293 7.43 7.18 -4.62
N ARG A 294 8.27 6.76 -5.56
CA ARG A 294 8.86 7.66 -6.56
C ARG A 294 7.96 7.91 -7.77
N LEU A 295 7.15 6.94 -8.17
CA LEU A 295 6.47 6.92 -9.47
C LEU A 295 4.94 7.04 -9.39
N MET A 296 4.32 6.50 -8.34
CA MET A 296 2.86 6.46 -8.19
C MET A 296 2.37 7.73 -7.48
N GLY A 297 1.48 8.47 -8.13
CA GLY A 297 0.85 9.69 -7.59
C GLY A 297 -0.37 9.38 -6.74
N LYS A 298 -1.26 10.36 -6.55
CA LYS A 298 -2.41 10.24 -5.63
C LYS A 298 -3.71 9.80 -6.30
N GLY A 299 -3.94 10.26 -7.53
CA GLY A 299 -5.17 9.97 -8.26
C GLY A 299 -5.23 8.53 -8.73
N VAL A 300 -6.18 7.75 -8.23
CA VAL A 300 -6.42 6.37 -8.63
C VAL A 300 -7.35 6.35 -9.83
N LEU A 301 -6.95 5.65 -10.89
CA LEU A 301 -7.72 5.53 -12.12
C LEU A 301 -8.38 4.15 -12.21
N SER A 302 -9.56 4.12 -12.83
CA SER A 302 -10.23 2.87 -13.16
C SER A 302 -9.55 2.22 -14.37
N ILE A 303 -9.45 0.89 -14.35
CA ILE A 303 -8.96 0.11 -15.49
C ILE A 303 -9.93 -1.02 -15.80
N ASP A 304 -10.01 -1.37 -17.08
CA ASP A 304 -10.59 -2.62 -17.55
C ASP A 304 -9.48 -3.49 -18.12
N MET A 305 -9.45 -4.75 -17.73
CA MET A 305 -8.45 -5.70 -18.21
C MET A 305 -9.11 -7.00 -18.60
N SER A 306 -8.94 -7.41 -19.85
CA SER A 306 -9.36 -8.73 -20.34
C SER A 306 -8.21 -9.71 -20.14
N GLY A 307 -8.35 -10.72 -19.27
CA GLY A 307 -7.36 -11.80 -19.23
C GLY A 307 -7.17 -12.54 -17.91
N SER A 308 -5.93 -12.97 -17.66
CA SER A 308 -5.55 -13.91 -16.60
C SER A 308 -5.58 -13.29 -15.20
N SER A 309 -6.10 -14.01 -14.20
CA SER A 309 -6.02 -13.60 -12.79
C SER A 309 -4.60 -13.60 -12.22
N TYR A 310 -3.64 -14.21 -12.91
CA TYR A 310 -2.22 -14.20 -12.55
C TYR A 310 -1.50 -12.92 -12.97
N LEU A 311 -2.06 -12.11 -13.85
CA LEU A 311 -1.57 -10.77 -14.13
C LEU A 311 -2.50 -9.76 -13.45
N ARG A 312 -1.94 -8.87 -12.63
CA ARG A 312 -2.69 -7.80 -11.98
C ARG A 312 -2.18 -6.46 -12.47
N ALA A 313 -3.09 -5.52 -12.68
CA ALA A 313 -2.78 -4.18 -13.14
C ALA A 313 -3.43 -3.14 -12.21
N TYR A 314 -2.75 -2.02 -12.00
CA TYR A 314 -3.25 -0.86 -11.28
C TYR A 314 -2.75 0.40 -11.99
N ALA A 315 -3.58 1.44 -12.09
CA ALA A 315 -3.23 2.70 -12.74
C ALA A 315 -3.44 3.87 -11.80
N LEU A 316 -2.40 4.68 -11.60
CA LEU A 316 -2.48 5.93 -10.86
C LEU A 316 -1.92 7.07 -11.72
N CYS A 317 -2.32 8.30 -11.43
CA CYS A 317 -1.64 9.48 -11.96
C CYS A 317 -0.15 9.43 -11.62
N ALA A 318 0.72 9.90 -12.53
CA ALA A 318 2.15 9.89 -12.28
C ALA A 318 2.54 10.93 -11.21
N LYS A 319 3.47 10.60 -10.31
CA LYS A 319 3.78 11.46 -9.15
C LYS A 319 4.48 12.79 -9.48
N ARG A 320 5.35 12.79 -10.49
CA ARG A 320 6.24 13.94 -10.81
C ARG A 320 6.16 14.38 -12.27
N LYS A 321 5.37 13.69 -13.09
CA LYS A 321 5.26 13.90 -14.54
C LYS A 321 3.79 13.96 -14.91
N SER A 322 3.48 14.59 -16.03
CA SER A 322 2.17 14.47 -16.65
C SER A 322 1.92 13.04 -17.13
N GLY A 323 0.66 12.60 -17.08
CA GLY A 323 0.26 11.26 -17.50
C GLY A 323 0.06 10.30 -16.33
N ILE A 324 0.34 9.02 -16.57
CA ILE A 324 0.00 7.93 -15.64
C ILE A 324 1.20 7.03 -15.36
N THR A 325 1.12 6.32 -14.25
CA THR A 325 1.99 5.19 -13.93
C THR A 325 1.15 3.93 -13.75
N LEU A 326 1.53 2.86 -14.45
CA LEU A 326 0.92 1.54 -14.36
C LEU A 326 1.80 0.65 -13.46
N LEU A 327 1.18 -0.08 -12.54
CA LEU A 327 1.79 -1.18 -11.80
C LEU A 327 1.25 -2.49 -12.37
N LEU A 328 2.15 -3.35 -12.85
CA LEU A 328 1.84 -4.70 -13.33
C LEU A 328 2.51 -5.72 -12.43
N ILE A 329 1.76 -6.74 -11.98
CA ILE A 329 2.27 -7.82 -11.13
C ILE A 329 1.96 -9.15 -11.82
N ASN A 330 2.99 -9.90 -12.19
CA ASN A 330 2.86 -11.24 -12.75
C ASN A 330 3.15 -12.29 -11.68
N LEU A 331 2.11 -13.01 -11.27
CA LEU A 331 2.16 -14.10 -10.30
C LEU A 331 2.38 -15.47 -10.95
N SER A 332 2.41 -15.55 -12.28
CA SER A 332 2.67 -16.81 -12.98
C SER A 332 4.13 -17.22 -12.82
N THR A 333 4.35 -18.52 -12.63
CA THR A 333 5.69 -19.13 -12.54
C THR A 333 6.28 -19.46 -13.91
N SER A 334 5.47 -19.44 -14.98
CA SER A 334 5.90 -19.91 -16.31
C SER A 334 5.48 -19.01 -17.46
N ILE A 335 4.46 -18.17 -17.29
CA ILE A 335 3.89 -17.38 -18.38
C ILE A 335 4.48 -15.98 -18.36
N LYS A 336 5.08 -15.58 -19.47
CA LYS A 336 5.39 -14.18 -19.79
C LYS A 336 4.17 -13.53 -20.44
N PHE A 337 3.75 -12.36 -19.94
CA PHE A 337 2.62 -11.64 -20.52
C PHE A 337 3.07 -10.52 -21.45
N SER A 338 2.27 -10.28 -22.48
CA SER A 338 2.43 -9.17 -23.43
C SER A 338 1.27 -8.20 -23.24
N VAL A 339 1.52 -7.03 -22.68
CA VAL A 339 0.47 -6.11 -22.22
C VAL A 339 0.40 -4.89 -23.13
N THR A 340 -0.72 -4.73 -23.82
CA THR A 340 -1.05 -3.53 -24.61
C THR A 340 -1.87 -2.57 -23.76
N VAL A 341 -1.41 -1.33 -23.61
CA VAL A 341 -2.10 -0.29 -22.84
C VAL A 341 -2.87 0.61 -23.80
N ARG A 342 -4.16 0.84 -23.53
CA ARG A 342 -5.04 1.71 -24.31
C ARG A 342 -5.71 2.74 -23.41
N ASN A 343 -6.05 3.87 -24.01
CA ASN A 343 -6.86 4.91 -23.41
C ASN A 343 -8.31 4.76 -23.93
N ASP A 344 -9.30 4.80 -23.04
CA ASP A 344 -10.71 4.73 -23.43
C ASP A 344 -11.15 5.91 -24.32
N LEU A 345 -10.54 7.09 -24.13
CA LEU A 345 -10.74 8.26 -24.99
C LEU A 345 -10.37 7.98 -26.46
N ASN A 346 -9.41 7.07 -26.70
CA ASN A 346 -8.98 6.68 -28.05
C ASN A 346 -9.82 5.55 -28.65
N VAL A 347 -10.57 4.79 -27.83
CA VAL A 347 -11.42 3.68 -28.31
C VAL A 347 -12.70 4.22 -28.97
N LEU A 348 -13.24 5.33 -28.47
CA LEU A 348 -14.42 5.99 -29.05
C LEU A 348 -14.19 6.57 -30.46
N LEU A 349 -12.93 6.74 -30.89
CA LEU A 349 -12.59 7.20 -32.24
C LEU A 349 -12.46 6.05 -33.25
N ALA A 350 -12.35 4.79 -32.80
CA ALA A 350 -12.18 3.64 -33.68
C ALA A 350 -13.50 3.03 -34.16
N GLU A 351 -14.61 3.26 -33.44
CA GLU A 351 -15.96 2.81 -33.84
C GLU A 351 -16.76 3.95 -34.49
N GLY A 352 -16.32 4.37 -35.68
CA GLY A 352 -17.06 5.28 -36.54
C GLY A 352 -18.28 4.59 -37.16
N GLY A 353 -19.41 4.59 -36.45
CA GLY A 353 -20.67 3.97 -36.87
C GLY A 353 -21.93 4.74 -36.50
N GLY A 354 -21.95 6.06 -36.75
CA GLY A 354 -23.15 6.87 -37.02
C GLY A 354 -24.20 7.04 -35.92
N ILE A 355 -24.15 8.13 -35.15
CA ILE A 355 -25.34 8.77 -34.55
C ILE A 355 -25.14 10.31 -34.58
N GLN A 356 -26.17 11.02 -35.03
CA GLN A 356 -26.19 12.44 -35.38
C GLN A 356 -26.49 13.33 -34.14
N TRP A 357 -25.51 14.06 -33.59
CA TRP A 357 -25.72 14.94 -32.41
C TRP A 357 -25.11 16.36 -32.54
N GLY A 358 -25.97 17.36 -32.32
CA GLY A 358 -25.79 18.74 -31.83
C GLY A 358 -24.55 19.60 -32.16
N ASN A 359 -24.81 20.78 -32.76
CA ASN A 359 -23.84 21.85 -33.10
C ASN A 359 -23.00 22.41 -31.92
N ALA A 360 -23.31 22.10 -30.67
CA ALA A 360 -22.51 22.52 -29.51
C ALA A 360 -21.25 21.66 -29.32
N PHE A 361 -21.29 20.38 -29.69
CA PHE A 361 -20.17 19.43 -29.52
C PHE A 361 -19.07 19.61 -30.58
N ILE A 362 -19.43 20.07 -31.79
CA ILE A 362 -18.48 20.33 -32.89
C ILE A 362 -17.44 21.40 -32.55
N ARG A 363 -17.76 22.33 -31.63
CA ARG A 363 -16.79 23.35 -31.19
C ARG A 363 -15.70 22.78 -30.27
N THR A 364 -16.04 21.79 -29.44
CA THR A 364 -15.09 21.04 -28.60
C THR A 364 -14.26 20.10 -29.46
N LEU A 365 -14.89 19.43 -30.45
CA LEU A 365 -14.21 18.55 -31.40
C LEU A 365 -13.14 19.27 -32.23
N LYS A 366 -13.34 20.54 -32.58
CA LYS A 366 -12.30 21.33 -33.28
C LYS A 366 -11.06 21.59 -32.43
N ARG A 367 -11.14 21.46 -31.11
CA ARG A 367 -9.98 21.43 -30.19
C ARG A 367 -9.40 20.02 -30.04
N THR A 368 -10.20 18.98 -30.25
CA THR A 368 -9.81 17.55 -30.20
C THR A 368 -9.00 17.10 -31.43
N VAL A 369 -9.00 17.85 -32.53
CA VAL A 369 -8.23 17.50 -33.76
C VAL A 369 -6.83 18.14 -33.80
N SER A 370 -6.28 18.61 -32.68
CA SER A 370 -4.89 19.09 -32.64
C SER A 370 -3.83 18.01 -32.44
N TRP A 371 -4.19 16.76 -32.11
CA TRP A 371 -3.18 15.68 -32.04
C TRP A 371 -2.82 15.10 -33.42
N ILE A 372 -3.73 15.16 -34.40
CA ILE A 372 -3.48 14.63 -35.76
C ILE A 372 -2.92 15.70 -36.73
N GLY A 373 -2.79 16.96 -36.30
CA GLY A 373 -2.60 18.08 -37.23
C GLY A 373 -1.51 19.11 -36.94
N ARG A 374 -0.71 18.97 -35.87
CA ARG A 374 0.42 19.90 -35.62
C ARG A 374 1.70 19.12 -35.39
N LYS A 375 2.50 19.00 -36.45
CA LYS A 375 3.96 18.82 -36.48
C LYS A 375 4.56 18.52 -35.09
N ALA A 376 4.42 17.28 -34.62
CA ALA A 376 5.48 16.67 -33.87
C ALA A 376 6.46 16.20 -34.94
N SER A 377 7.64 16.81 -34.96
CA SER A 377 8.82 16.06 -35.37
C SER A 377 8.78 14.69 -34.69
N ASP A 378 9.32 13.71 -35.40
CA ASP A 378 9.46 12.29 -35.10
C ASP A 378 10.24 11.99 -33.78
N GLU A 379 9.86 12.64 -32.66
CA GLU A 379 10.25 12.23 -31.32
C GLU A 379 9.24 11.15 -30.91
N SER A 380 9.64 9.90 -31.08
CA SER A 380 8.94 8.76 -30.50
C SER A 380 8.67 9.04 -29.02
N VAL A 381 7.40 9.22 -28.64
CA VAL A 381 7.02 9.32 -27.24
C VAL A 381 7.46 8.03 -26.56
N HIS A 382 8.46 8.12 -25.68
CA HIS A 382 8.98 6.98 -24.94
C HIS A 382 8.23 6.85 -23.62
N ARG A 383 7.91 5.61 -23.25
CA ARG A 383 7.53 5.25 -21.88
C ARG A 383 8.76 4.76 -21.12
N GLU A 384 8.69 4.84 -19.80
CA GLU A 384 9.75 4.40 -18.90
C GLU A 384 9.32 3.11 -18.20
N GLU A 385 10.17 2.08 -18.25
CA GLU A 385 9.89 0.79 -17.65
C GLU A 385 10.90 0.46 -16.54
N TYR A 386 10.36 0.01 -15.41
CA TYR A 386 11.10 -0.44 -14.24
C TYR A 386 10.65 -1.86 -13.89
N HIS A 387 11.34 -2.86 -14.44
CA HIS A 387 11.07 -4.28 -14.20
C HIS A 387 11.87 -4.76 -13.01
N LEU A 388 11.19 -5.26 -12.00
CA LEU A 388 11.76 -5.88 -10.81
C LEU A 388 11.62 -7.40 -10.91
N THR A 389 12.74 -8.10 -10.84
CA THR A 389 12.81 -9.56 -10.74
C THR A 389 13.71 -9.98 -9.60
N GLY A 390 13.40 -11.12 -8.97
CA GLY A 390 14.33 -11.73 -8.04
C GLY A 390 15.49 -12.38 -8.78
N ALA A 391 16.68 -12.40 -8.17
CA ALA A 391 17.83 -13.12 -8.73
C ALA A 391 17.47 -14.58 -9.04
N ASP A 392 17.98 -15.09 -10.15
CA ASP A 392 17.73 -16.46 -10.65
C ASP A 392 16.25 -16.80 -10.89
N GLY A 393 15.40 -15.78 -11.09
CA GLY A 393 13.95 -15.96 -11.26
C GLY A 393 13.21 -16.32 -9.96
N ASN A 394 13.89 -16.24 -8.80
CA ASN A 394 13.30 -16.55 -7.50
C ASN A 394 12.73 -15.29 -6.85
N CYS A 395 11.40 -15.16 -6.80
CA CYS A 395 10.73 -14.01 -6.18
C CYS A 395 10.95 -13.89 -4.66
N LEU A 396 11.46 -14.93 -4.00
CA LEU A 396 11.81 -14.91 -2.58
C LEU A 396 13.26 -14.45 -2.32
N SER A 397 14.02 -14.14 -3.38
CA SER A 397 15.39 -13.68 -3.25
C SER A 397 15.49 -12.34 -2.51
N GLN A 398 16.57 -12.17 -1.74
CA GLN A 398 16.95 -10.85 -1.19
C GLN A 398 17.57 -9.96 -2.27
N THR A 399 18.24 -10.57 -3.24
CA THR A 399 18.86 -9.87 -4.37
C THR A 399 17.82 -9.65 -5.44
N VAL A 400 17.64 -8.39 -5.82
CA VAL A 400 16.68 -7.97 -6.84
C VAL A 400 17.41 -7.31 -7.98
N LEU A 401 16.90 -7.56 -9.17
CA LEU A 401 17.36 -6.93 -10.39
C LEU A 401 16.34 -5.85 -10.79
N LEU A 402 16.82 -4.65 -11.09
CA LEU A 402 16.08 -3.64 -11.81
C LEU A 402 16.52 -3.66 -13.27
N ASN A 403 15.59 -3.98 -14.17
CA ASN A 403 15.86 -4.08 -15.61
C ASN A 403 17.05 -5.02 -15.91
N GLY A 404 17.16 -6.11 -15.14
CA GLY A 404 18.24 -7.10 -15.24
C GLY A 404 19.52 -6.78 -14.47
N ASN A 405 19.64 -5.59 -13.87
CA ASN A 405 20.84 -5.18 -13.12
C ASN A 405 20.63 -5.29 -11.61
N PRO A 406 21.52 -5.95 -10.85
CA PRO A 406 21.42 -6.02 -9.40
C PRO A 406 21.37 -4.63 -8.76
N LEU A 407 20.39 -4.42 -7.87
CA LEU A 407 20.32 -3.23 -7.04
C LEU A 407 20.83 -3.55 -5.64
N GLU A 408 21.94 -2.91 -5.28
CA GLU A 408 22.52 -2.95 -3.95
C GLU A 408 22.69 -1.52 -3.44
N LEU A 409 22.59 -1.35 -2.11
CA LEU A 409 22.95 -0.09 -1.49
C LEU A 409 24.45 0.11 -1.63
N VAL A 410 24.86 1.30 -2.05
CA VAL A 410 26.28 1.68 -2.14
C VAL A 410 26.55 2.66 -1.01
N ASP A 411 27.38 2.27 -0.04
CA ASP A 411 27.72 3.08 1.14
C ASP A 411 26.51 3.58 1.96
N GLY A 412 25.42 2.80 1.97
CA GLY A 412 24.17 3.16 2.66
C GLY A 412 23.25 4.07 1.85
N GLU A 413 23.66 4.51 0.66
CA GLU A 413 22.86 5.33 -0.24
C GLU A 413 21.97 4.49 -1.16
N ILE A 414 20.79 5.03 -1.46
CA ILE A 414 19.85 4.40 -2.40
C ILE A 414 20.40 4.57 -3.82
N PRO A 415 20.65 3.49 -4.58
CA PRO A 415 21.17 3.59 -5.93
C PRO A 415 20.22 4.33 -6.87
N GLN A 416 20.74 4.85 -7.98
CA GLN A 416 19.90 5.42 -9.02
C GLN A 416 19.00 4.34 -9.63
N LEU A 417 17.70 4.62 -9.69
CA LEU A 417 16.73 3.73 -10.31
C LEU A 417 16.59 4.15 -11.78
N VAL A 418 17.33 3.50 -12.66
CA VAL A 418 17.40 3.85 -14.09
C VAL A 418 16.32 3.08 -14.87
N PRO A 419 15.42 3.77 -15.59
CA PRO A 419 14.43 3.10 -16.43
C PRO A 419 15.02 2.55 -17.71
N VAL A 420 14.32 1.61 -18.33
CA VAL A 420 14.46 1.31 -19.75
C VAL A 420 13.43 2.12 -20.53
N TYR A 421 13.85 2.72 -21.65
CA TYR A 421 12.96 3.48 -22.52
C TYR A 421 12.42 2.57 -23.62
N ALA A 422 11.09 2.55 -23.78
CA ALA A 422 10.40 1.80 -24.83
C ALA A 422 9.45 2.72 -25.62
N PRO A 423 9.19 2.46 -26.91
CA PRO A 423 8.21 3.25 -27.67
C PRO A 423 6.81 3.11 -27.07
N ALA A 424 6.11 4.20 -26.75
CA ALA A 424 4.86 4.16 -25.98
C ALA A 424 3.81 3.15 -26.49
N ASN A 425 3.71 2.95 -27.81
CA ASN A 425 2.70 2.08 -28.45
C ASN A 425 3.09 0.58 -28.53
N SER A 426 4.31 0.20 -28.14
CA SER A 426 4.68 -1.22 -28.13
C SER A 426 4.08 -1.97 -26.92
N PRO A 427 3.83 -3.27 -26.99
CA PRO A 427 3.42 -4.04 -25.80
C PRO A 427 4.51 -4.03 -24.72
N VAL A 428 4.11 -3.93 -23.46
CA VAL A 428 4.97 -4.14 -22.29
C VAL A 428 5.13 -5.64 -22.08
N LYS A 429 6.36 -6.15 -21.99
CA LYS A 429 6.63 -7.55 -21.69
C LYS A 429 6.82 -7.71 -20.18
N VAL A 430 6.05 -8.58 -19.54
CA VAL A 430 6.10 -8.81 -18.09
C VAL A 430 6.51 -10.25 -17.83
N ASP A 431 7.73 -10.43 -17.34
CA ASP A 431 8.32 -11.75 -17.08
C ASP A 431 7.59 -12.51 -15.96
N PRO A 432 7.66 -13.85 -15.90
CA PRO A 432 7.15 -14.63 -14.77
C PRO A 432 7.68 -14.13 -13.42
N LEU A 433 6.86 -14.21 -12.37
CA LEU A 433 7.22 -13.83 -10.99
C LEU A 433 7.88 -12.45 -10.86
N SER A 434 7.35 -11.46 -11.57
CA SER A 434 7.93 -10.12 -11.67
C SER A 434 6.92 -9.02 -11.37
N ILE A 435 7.45 -7.82 -11.11
CA ILE A 435 6.67 -6.59 -10.93
C ILE A 435 7.23 -5.55 -11.89
N ALA A 436 6.38 -4.85 -12.62
CA ALA A 436 6.78 -3.76 -13.51
C ALA A 436 6.05 -2.46 -13.14
N PHE A 437 6.81 -1.37 -12.98
CA PHE A 437 6.27 -0.02 -12.97
C PHE A 437 6.51 0.59 -14.35
N VAL A 438 5.45 1.11 -14.97
CA VAL A 438 5.51 1.66 -16.32
C VAL A 438 4.94 3.06 -16.31
N VAL A 439 5.80 4.06 -16.53
CA VAL A 439 5.39 5.46 -16.62
C VAL A 439 5.10 5.77 -18.08
N PHE A 440 3.93 6.32 -18.36
CA PHE A 440 3.55 6.84 -19.67
C PHE A 440 3.52 8.38 -19.60
N PRO A 441 4.64 9.06 -19.89
CA PRO A 441 4.65 10.51 -19.97
C PRO A 441 3.65 10.98 -21.04
N ASN A 442 2.94 12.06 -20.75
CA ASN A 442 1.98 12.67 -21.68
C ASN A 442 0.79 11.75 -22.05
N PHE A 443 0.53 10.70 -21.27
CA PHE A 443 -0.73 9.96 -21.41
C PHE A 443 -1.91 10.90 -21.14
N GLU A 444 -2.89 10.94 -22.04
CA GLU A 444 -4.05 11.82 -21.91
C GLU A 444 -5.00 11.30 -20.81
N ALA A 445 -4.81 11.81 -19.59
CA ALA A 445 -5.71 11.58 -18.48
C ALA A 445 -6.13 12.94 -17.89
N GLN A 446 -7.34 13.38 -18.24
CA GLN A 446 -7.90 14.64 -17.75
C GLN A 446 -7.94 14.66 -16.21
N ALA A 447 -8.28 13.52 -15.61
CA ALA A 447 -8.28 13.30 -14.17
C ALA A 447 -6.90 13.53 -13.49
N CYS A 448 -5.79 13.49 -14.25
CA CYS A 448 -4.43 13.69 -13.74
C CYS A 448 -3.85 15.07 -14.04
N SER A 449 -4.66 16.00 -14.54
CA SER A 449 -4.23 17.34 -14.95
C SER A 449 -4.37 18.41 -13.86
N SER A 450 -4.76 18.02 -12.65
CA SER A 450 -5.02 18.87 -11.48
C SER A 450 -3.81 19.01 -10.55
#